data_AF-A0A401YV17-F1
#
_entry.id   AF-A0A401YV17-F1
#
_cell.length_a   1.000
_cell.length_b   1.000
_cell.length_c   1.000
_cell.angle_alpha   90.00
_cell.angle_beta   90.00
_cell.angle_gamma   90.00
#
_symmetry.space_group_name_H-M   'P 1'
#
loop_
_entity.id
_entity.type
_entity.pdbx_description
1 polymer ?
#
loop_
_entity_poly.entity_id
_entity_poly.type
_entity_poly.pdbx_seq_one_letter_code
_entity_poly.pdbx_strand_id
1 'polypeptide(L)'
;MTEDAAHIRGLVDTPGDPRRALAEHLRHICTAPGRLVAEYELFLLAARRPELRESTDHWTAAVTDFALRFSGDPVRVRVFVGALDGLLIQALLTDAPPSTDEWEAMIRDLLPGPCLTPA
;
A
#
# COMPACT_ATOMS: atom_id res chain seq x y z
N MET A 1 -3.17 -11.51 0.37
CA MET A 1 -3.41 -10.05 0.36
C MET A 1 -4.87 -9.66 0.51
N THR A 2 -5.83 -10.59 0.49
CA THR A 2 -7.27 -10.26 0.57
C THR A 2 -7.66 -9.55 1.87
N GLU A 3 -7.08 -9.94 3.00
CA GLU A 3 -7.36 -9.30 4.30
C GLU A 3 -6.77 -7.89 4.36
N ASP A 4 -5.52 -7.72 3.91
CA ASP A 4 -4.89 -6.40 3.83
C ASP A 4 -5.65 -5.47 2.88
N ALA A 5 -6.14 -5.99 1.76
CA ALA A 5 -7.01 -5.24 0.86
C ALA A 5 -8.32 -4.81 1.55
N ALA A 6 -8.95 -5.69 2.33
CA ALA A 6 -10.14 -5.35 3.10
C ALA A 6 -9.84 -4.30 4.19
N HIS A 7 -8.70 -4.43 4.86
CA HIS A 7 -8.27 -3.47 5.87
C HIS A 7 -8.04 -2.09 5.27
N ILE A 8 -7.27 -1.98 4.16
CA ILE A 8 -7.02 -0.71 3.45
C ILE A 8 -8.34 -0.03 3.05
N ARG A 9 -9.32 -0.79 2.55
CA ARG A 9 -10.64 -0.25 2.21
C ARG A 9 -11.37 0.32 3.43
N GLY A 10 -11.16 -0.20 4.63
CA GLY A 10 -11.73 0.35 5.86
C GLY A 10 -11.00 1.59 6.38
N LEU A 11 -9.74 1.80 5.99
CA LEU A 11 -8.94 2.91 6.51
C LEU A 11 -9.50 4.28 6.13
N VAL A 12 -10.17 4.39 4.97
CA VAL A 12 -10.70 5.68 4.48
C VAL A 12 -11.83 6.25 5.33
N ASP A 13 -12.49 5.41 6.12
CA ASP A 13 -13.58 5.82 7.02
C ASP A 13 -13.07 6.14 8.44
N THR A 14 -11.76 6.02 8.67
CA THR A 14 -11.15 6.26 9.99
C THR A 14 -11.07 7.77 10.27
N PRO A 15 -11.36 8.23 11.50
CA PRO A 15 -11.15 9.62 11.89
C PRO A 15 -9.67 10.04 11.73
N GLY A 16 -9.42 11.16 11.06
CA GLY A 16 -8.06 11.70 10.85
C GLY A 16 -7.59 11.59 9.40
N ASP A 17 -6.26 11.66 9.20
CA ASP A 17 -5.65 11.50 7.87
C ASP A 17 -5.43 9.99 7.59
N PRO A 18 -6.10 9.40 6.60
CA PRO A 18 -5.99 7.96 6.35
C PRO A 18 -4.57 7.51 5.96
N ARG A 19 -3.68 8.44 5.57
CA ARG A 19 -2.25 8.13 5.33
C ARG A 19 -1.53 7.67 6.59
N ARG A 20 -1.90 8.20 7.77
CA ARG A 20 -1.36 7.76 9.06
C ARG A 20 -1.79 6.33 9.37
N ALA A 21 -3.09 6.06 9.21
CA ALA A 21 -3.64 4.74 9.48
C ALA A 21 -3.04 3.68 8.53
N LEU A 22 -2.79 4.04 7.27
CA LEU A 22 -2.07 3.18 6.34
C LEU A 22 -0.63 2.91 6.81
N ALA A 23 0.11 3.95 7.22
CA ALA A 23 1.47 3.80 7.73
C ALA A 23 1.55 2.86 8.95
N GLU A 24 0.58 2.95 9.85
CA GLU A 24 0.45 2.07 11.02
C GLU A 24 0.21 0.62 10.61
N HIS A 25 -0.68 0.40 9.63
CA HIS A 25 -0.93 -0.93 9.07
C HIS A 25 0.32 -1.53 8.41
N LEU A 26 1.00 -0.78 7.55
CA LEU A 26 2.22 -1.24 6.87
C LEU A 26 3.32 -1.61 7.89
N ARG A 27 3.51 -0.79 8.92
CA ARG A 27 4.42 -1.12 10.02
C ARG A 27 4.00 -2.41 10.72
N HIS A 28 2.71 -2.58 11.01
CA HIS A 28 2.19 -3.74 11.71
C HIS A 28 2.47 -5.04 10.95
N ILE A 29 2.11 -5.10 9.67
CA ILE A 29 2.30 -6.31 8.84
C ILE A 29 3.78 -6.66 8.63
N CYS A 30 4.69 -5.69 8.74
CA CYS A 30 6.13 -5.93 8.70
C CYS A 30 6.71 -6.46 10.02
N THR A 31 6.02 -6.33 11.16
CA THR A 31 6.57 -6.76 12.47
C THR A 31 6.53 -8.27 12.70
N ALA A 32 5.59 -8.96 12.06
CA ALA A 32 5.47 -10.42 12.05
C ALA A 32 5.25 -10.90 10.60
N PRO A 33 6.29 -10.86 9.76
CA PRO A 33 6.12 -10.84 8.31
C PRO A 33 5.77 -12.20 7.69
N GLY A 34 5.67 -13.29 8.48
CA GLY A 34 5.47 -14.64 7.93
C GLY A 34 4.27 -14.75 6.99
N ARG A 35 3.17 -14.05 7.30
CA ARG A 35 2.03 -13.93 6.40
C ARG A 35 2.38 -13.13 5.15
N LEU A 36 2.92 -11.93 5.33
CA LEU A 36 3.25 -11.00 4.24
C LEU A 36 4.22 -11.64 3.24
N VAL A 37 5.20 -12.43 3.70
CA VAL A 37 6.10 -13.23 2.88
C VAL A 37 5.32 -14.23 2.03
N ALA A 38 4.46 -15.07 2.63
CA ALA A 38 3.66 -16.05 1.90
C ALA A 38 2.74 -15.38 0.87
N GLU A 39 2.20 -14.20 1.19
CA GLU A 39 1.38 -13.42 0.27
C GLU A 39 2.18 -12.88 -0.92
N TYR A 40 3.41 -12.38 -0.71
CA TYR A 40 4.29 -11.96 -1.79
C TYR A 40 4.82 -13.13 -2.64
N GLU A 41 5.04 -14.31 -2.06
CA GLU A 41 5.35 -15.53 -2.81
C GLU A 41 4.20 -15.88 -3.78
N LEU A 42 2.95 -15.83 -3.31
CA LEU A 42 1.77 -16.08 -4.13
C LEU A 42 1.58 -14.98 -5.19
N PHE A 43 1.78 -13.72 -4.82
CA PHE A 43 1.75 -12.56 -5.72
C PHE A 43 2.73 -12.75 -6.89
N LEU A 44 3.97 -13.14 -6.60
CA LEU A 44 4.98 -13.37 -7.63
C LEU A 44 4.69 -14.63 -8.46
N LEU A 45 4.12 -15.68 -7.85
CA LEU A 45 3.69 -16.88 -8.57
C LEU A 45 2.59 -16.56 -9.60
N ALA A 46 1.70 -15.61 -9.30
CA ALA A 46 0.62 -15.18 -10.21
C ALA A 46 1.12 -14.53 -11.51
N ALA A 47 2.40 -14.14 -11.58
CA ALA A 47 3.04 -13.73 -12.83
C ALA A 47 3.13 -14.90 -13.83
N ARG A 48 3.27 -16.14 -13.34
CA ARG A 48 3.34 -17.36 -14.16
C ARG A 48 2.02 -18.12 -14.24
N ARG A 49 1.13 -17.92 -13.28
CA ARG A 49 -0.18 -18.60 -13.16
C ARG A 49 -1.31 -17.56 -13.08
N PRO A 50 -1.83 -17.07 -14.21
CA PRO A 50 -2.84 -16.02 -14.25
C PRO A 50 -4.10 -16.31 -13.42
N GLU A 51 -4.46 -17.58 -13.27
CA GLU A 51 -5.56 -18.06 -12.44
C GLU A 51 -5.41 -17.74 -10.95
N LEU A 52 -4.21 -17.37 -10.48
CA LEU A 52 -3.95 -16.98 -9.10
C LEU A 52 -4.03 -15.46 -8.86
N ARG A 53 -4.36 -14.66 -9.89
CA ARG A 53 -4.31 -13.19 -9.80
C ARG A 53 -5.42 -12.57 -8.96
N GLU A 54 -6.48 -13.30 -8.62
CA GLU A 54 -7.63 -12.76 -7.87
C GLU A 54 -7.21 -12.02 -6.60
N SER A 55 -6.30 -12.57 -5.78
CA SER A 55 -5.85 -11.89 -4.56
C SER A 55 -5.01 -10.64 -4.87
N THR A 56 -4.17 -10.69 -5.91
CA THR A 56 -3.37 -9.56 -6.39
C THR A 56 -4.24 -8.45 -6.98
N ASP A 57 -5.31 -8.81 -7.69
CA ASP A 57 -6.26 -7.87 -8.27
C ASP A 57 -7.04 -7.14 -7.16
N HIS A 58 -7.48 -7.88 -6.14
CA HIS A 58 -8.14 -7.30 -4.97
C HIS A 58 -7.24 -6.33 -4.19
N TRP A 59 -5.96 -6.67 -4.03
CA TRP A 59 -4.96 -5.79 -3.43
C TRP A 59 -4.74 -4.53 -4.27
N THR A 60 -4.44 -4.70 -5.55
CA THR A 60 -4.20 -3.59 -6.50
C THR A 60 -5.38 -2.62 -6.52
N ALA A 61 -6.61 -3.14 -6.55
CA ALA A 61 -7.82 -2.34 -6.49
C ALA A 61 -7.92 -1.54 -5.18
N ALA A 62 -7.71 -2.17 -4.02
CA ALA A 62 -7.79 -1.48 -2.73
C ALA A 62 -6.77 -0.34 -2.60
N VAL A 63 -5.52 -0.56 -3.04
CA VAL A 63 -4.46 0.47 -3.02
C VAL A 63 -4.75 1.59 -4.02
N THR A 64 -5.31 1.24 -5.18
CA THR A 64 -5.74 2.21 -6.20
C THR A 64 -6.87 3.10 -5.66
N ASP A 65 -7.90 2.50 -5.06
CA ASP A 65 -9.03 3.22 -4.47
C ASP A 65 -8.58 4.18 -3.37
N PHE A 66 -7.63 3.74 -2.53
CA PHE A 66 -7.00 4.58 -1.52
C PHE A 66 -6.30 5.79 -2.16
N ALA A 67 -5.47 5.57 -3.18
CA ALA A 67 -4.72 6.64 -3.85
C ALA A 67 -5.63 7.67 -4.54
N LEU A 68 -6.73 7.20 -5.13
CA LEU A 68 -7.73 8.04 -5.80
C LEU A 68 -8.41 9.04 -4.84
N ARG A 69 -8.34 8.83 -3.52
CA ARG A 69 -8.79 9.82 -2.51
C ARG A 69 -7.91 11.06 -2.47
N PHE A 70 -6.66 10.96 -2.91
CA PHE A 70 -5.66 12.03 -2.81
C PHE A 70 -5.28 12.61 -4.16
N SER A 71 -5.45 11.86 -5.26
CA SER A 71 -5.12 12.33 -6.59
C SER A 71 -5.98 11.69 -7.67
N GLY A 72 -6.51 12.52 -8.58
CA GLY A 72 -7.14 12.07 -9.82
C GLY A 72 -6.14 11.89 -10.99
N ASP A 73 -4.84 12.15 -10.78
CA ASP A 73 -3.82 11.93 -11.81
C ASP A 73 -3.51 10.42 -11.92
N PRO A 74 -3.84 9.78 -13.06
CA PRO A 74 -3.63 8.35 -13.24
C PRO A 74 -2.15 7.94 -13.16
N VAL A 75 -1.21 8.83 -13.50
CA VAL A 75 0.23 8.56 -13.38
C VAL A 75 0.62 8.47 -11.92
N ARG A 76 0.20 9.44 -11.10
CA ARG A 76 0.48 9.44 -9.66
C ARG A 76 -0.11 8.23 -8.96
N VAL A 77 -1.36 7.87 -9.27
CA VAL A 77 -2.01 6.66 -8.72
C VAL A 77 -1.20 5.42 -9.06
N ARG A 78 -0.78 5.26 -10.32
CA ARG A 78 0.03 4.12 -10.76
C ARG A 78 1.41 4.08 -10.10
N VAL A 79 2.06 5.23 -9.92
CA VAL A 79 3.33 5.35 -9.20
C VAL A 79 3.17 4.92 -7.75
N PHE A 80 2.12 5.39 -7.07
CA PHE A 80 1.88 5.01 -5.68
C PHE A 80 1.65 3.51 -5.51
N VAL A 81 0.82 2.89 -6.35
CA VAL A 81 0.55 1.44 -6.28
C VAL A 81 1.84 0.64 -6.44
N GLY A 82 2.63 0.93 -7.49
CA GLY A 82 3.89 0.22 -7.73
C GLY A 82 4.95 0.50 -6.66
N ALA A 83 5.01 1.72 -6.15
CA ALA A 83 5.94 2.09 -5.08
C ALA A 83 5.58 1.37 -3.78
N LEU A 84 4.30 1.27 -3.41
CA LEU A 84 3.87 0.58 -2.20
C LEU A 84 4.30 -0.89 -2.21
N ASP A 85 4.08 -1.59 -3.33
CA ASP A 85 4.54 -2.97 -3.50
C ASP A 85 6.06 -3.10 -3.38
N GLY A 86 6.79 -2.21 -4.06
CA GLY A 86 8.25 -2.19 -4.03
C GLY A 86 8.81 -1.90 -2.63
N LEU A 87 8.18 -1.00 -1.88
CA LEU A 87 8.58 -0.64 -0.52
C LEU A 87 8.30 -1.77 0.47
N LEU A 88 7.17 -2.46 0.34
CA LEU A 88 6.85 -3.63 1.17
C LEU A 88 7.84 -4.77 0.93
N ILE A 89 8.19 -5.05 -0.33
CA ILE A 89 9.26 -6.02 -0.65
C ILE A 89 10.59 -5.58 -0.02
N GLN A 90 10.97 -4.31 -0.12
CA GLN A 90 12.20 -3.81 0.49
C GLN A 90 12.17 -3.92 2.02
N ALA A 91 11.03 -3.68 2.67
CA ALA A 91 10.86 -3.84 4.11
C ALA A 91 11.01 -5.31 4.57
N LEU A 92 10.65 -6.28 3.72
CA LEU A 92 10.88 -7.71 3.97
C LEU A 92 12.35 -8.13 3.84
N LEU A 93 13.19 -7.31 3.20
CA LEU A 93 14.59 -7.63 2.87
C LEU A 93 15.60 -6.94 3.80
N THR A 94 15.13 -6.31 4.88
CA THR A 94 15.96 -5.58 5.85
C THR A 94 15.68 -6.04 7.28
N ASP A 95 16.71 -6.00 8.12
CA ASP A 95 16.57 -6.24 9.57
C ASP A 95 15.92 -5.04 10.30
N ALA A 96 15.87 -3.88 9.64
CA ALA A 96 15.30 -2.65 10.17
C ALA A 96 14.21 -2.10 9.22
N PRO A 97 12.98 -2.64 9.26
CA PRO A 97 11.88 -2.15 8.45
C PRO A 97 11.47 -0.73 8.88
N PRO A 98 10.89 0.09 7.97
CA PRO A 98 10.55 1.47 8.28
C PRO A 98 9.61 1.60 9.48
N SER A 99 9.86 2.61 10.30
CA SER A 99 8.97 3.06 11.36
C SER A 99 7.66 3.63 10.78
N THR A 100 6.65 3.80 11.64
CA THR A 100 5.37 4.40 11.23
C THR A 100 5.56 5.80 10.64
N ASP A 101 6.43 6.62 11.22
CA ASP A 101 6.67 7.98 10.76
C ASP A 101 7.39 8.00 9.40
N GLU A 102 8.31 7.07 9.17
CA GLU A 102 8.97 6.91 7.86
C GLU A 102 7.98 6.42 6.79
N TRP A 103 7.11 5.45 7.12
CA TRP A 103 6.02 5.03 6.23
C TRP A 103 5.10 6.19 5.87
N GLU A 104 4.67 6.96 6.87
CA GLU A 104 3.80 8.10 6.66
C GLU A 104 4.46 9.17 5.77
N ALA A 105 5.74 9.46 5.98
CA ALA A 105 6.50 10.39 5.16
C ALA A 105 6.54 9.94 3.69
N MET A 106 6.84 8.67 3.42
CA MET A 106 6.85 8.11 2.06
C MET A 106 5.46 8.16 1.41
N ILE A 107 4.41 7.81 2.15
CA ILE A 107 3.02 7.88 1.66
C ILE A 107 2.64 9.33 1.31
N ARG A 108 3.00 10.30 2.17
CA ARG A 108 2.72 11.72 1.94
C ARG A 108 3.49 12.29 0.76
N ASP A 109 4.73 11.85 0.53
CA ASP A 109 5.52 12.28 -0.63
C ASP A 109 4.88 11.82 -1.96
N LEU A 110 4.44 10.56 -2.00
CA LEU A 110 3.77 9.99 -3.18
C LEU A 110 2.36 10.56 -3.36
N LEU A 111 1.64 10.78 -2.26
CA LEU A 111 0.27 11.30 -2.20
C LEU A 111 0.20 12.57 -1.34
N PRO A 112 0.68 13.73 -1.85
CA PRO A 112 0.69 14.98 -1.08
C PRO A 112 -0.72 15.50 -0.73
N GLY A 113 -1.75 15.01 -1.42
CA GLY A 113 -3.12 15.51 -1.38
C GLY A 113 -3.42 16.35 -2.63
N PRO A 114 -4.63 16.92 -2.77
CA PRO A 114 -4.92 17.83 -3.86
C PRO A 114 -3.91 18.97 -3.82
N CYS A 115 -3.27 19.23 -4.97
CA CYS A 115 -2.48 20.43 -5.15
C CYS A 115 -3.43 21.61 -4.91
N LEU A 116 -3.32 22.29 -3.76
CA LEU A 116 -3.86 23.63 -3.64
C LEU A 116 -3.06 24.44 -4.65
N THR A 117 -3.64 24.70 -5.83
CA THR A 117 -3.08 25.69 -6.75
C THR A 117 -2.84 26.96 -5.94
N PRO A 118 -1.61 27.49 -5.88
CA PRO A 118 -1.39 28.79 -5.28
C PRO A 118 -2.26 29.79 -6.06
N ALA A 119 -3.06 30.56 -5.32
CA ALA A 119 -3.89 31.64 -5.85
C ALA A 119 -3.02 32.71 -6.54
#